data_AF-A0A7S4ICU6-F1
#
_entry.id   AF-A0A7S4ICU6-F1
#
_cell.length_a   1.000
_cell.length_b   1.000
_cell.length_c   1.000
_cell.angle_alpha   90.00
_cell.angle_beta   90.00
_cell.angle_gamma   90.00
#
_symmetry.space_group_name_H-M   'P 1'
#
loop_
_entity.id
_entity.type
_entity.pdbx_description
1 polymer ?
#
loop_
_entity_poly.entity_id
_entity_poly.type
_entity_poly.pdbx_seq_one_letter_code
_entity_poly.pdbx_strand_id
1 'polypeptide(L)'
;KLLSFWMRRGAPRQARSRKPRAKLEGQEGSLLTGFEILRDYAGIPGLVYIKNFLSKEEHDTLLSILYGKQNDLWVNEEGRFGGTLQRRNQQYGWKYSYVSQDIEKANQEMPDWIHSFVVKLKELNVLDDLPQQMIVNEYTPGQGITPHIDKVHCFGKVITGINLGSAITIDFTLLQDRKNVVEVRVEPRSVYLMTGPARYEYLHSIFPRTSDTVNHRDIKRAKRVSITLRTVVPLSERE
;
A
#
# COMPACT_ATOMS: atom_id res chain seq x y z
N LYS A 1 -3.42 64.53 -59.93
CA LYS A 1 -2.22 63.66 -59.84
C LYS A 1 -2.69 62.21 -59.79
N LEU A 2 -2.41 61.44 -60.87
CA LEU A 2 -2.15 59.97 -60.96
C LEU A 2 -3.21 58.99 -60.40
N LEU A 3 -3.88 58.18 -61.25
CA LEU A 3 -3.59 56.75 -61.59
C LEU A 3 -3.57 55.81 -60.35
N SER A 4 -4.11 54.59 -60.28
CA SER A 4 -4.62 53.57 -61.22
C SER A 4 -5.13 52.37 -60.37
N PHE A 5 -6.24 51.70 -60.73
CA PHE A 5 -6.31 50.33 -61.30
C PHE A 5 -5.68 49.18 -60.44
N TRP A 6 -6.50 48.25 -59.91
CA TRP A 6 -6.47 46.79 -60.21
C TRP A 6 -7.32 45.91 -59.25
N MET A 7 -8.01 44.94 -59.87
CA MET A 7 -8.74 43.81 -59.29
C MET A 7 -7.83 42.83 -58.52
N ARG A 8 -8.36 42.15 -57.48
CA ARG A 8 -7.99 40.76 -57.09
C ARG A 8 -9.23 40.08 -56.49
N ARG A 9 -9.95 39.24 -57.24
CA ARG A 9 -9.84 37.76 -57.27
C ARG A 9 -9.70 37.13 -55.87
N GLY A 10 -10.80 36.55 -55.39
CA GLY A 10 -10.85 35.70 -54.21
C GLY A 10 -10.04 34.42 -54.41
N ALA A 11 -9.20 34.12 -53.42
CA ALA A 11 -8.38 32.92 -53.33
C ALA A 11 -9.16 31.77 -52.63
N PRO A 12 -8.76 30.50 -52.82
CA PRO A 12 -9.60 29.33 -52.64
C PRO A 12 -9.71 28.85 -51.19
N ARG A 13 -10.87 28.24 -50.86
CA ARG A 13 -11.11 27.49 -49.62
C ARG A 13 -10.15 26.29 -49.54
N GLN A 14 -9.25 26.28 -48.55
CA GLN A 14 -8.48 25.09 -48.19
C GLN A 14 -9.41 24.03 -47.59
N ALA A 15 -9.39 22.85 -48.20
CA ALA A 15 -10.02 21.64 -47.68
C ALA A 15 -9.29 21.19 -46.40
N ARG A 16 -10.01 21.11 -45.28
CA ARG A 16 -9.51 20.50 -44.04
C ARG A 16 -9.32 19.00 -44.27
N SER A 17 -8.08 18.52 -44.29
CA SER A 17 -7.80 17.09 -44.28
C SER A 17 -8.23 16.50 -42.93
N ARG A 18 -9.16 15.54 -42.98
CA ARG A 18 -9.51 14.71 -41.82
C ARG A 18 -8.39 13.67 -41.66
N LYS A 19 -7.54 13.84 -40.64
CA LYS A 19 -6.62 12.79 -40.22
C LYS A 19 -7.44 11.57 -39.73
N PRO A 20 -7.03 10.33 -40.03
CA PRO A 20 -7.72 9.15 -39.52
C PRO A 20 -7.58 9.10 -37.99
N ARG A 21 -8.71 8.88 -37.31
CA ARG A 21 -8.76 8.61 -35.87
C ARG A 21 -8.17 7.20 -35.67
N ALA A 22 -6.96 7.13 -35.14
CA ALA A 22 -6.34 5.86 -34.77
C ALA A 22 -7.28 5.12 -33.80
N LYS A 23 -7.60 3.86 -34.12
CA LYS A 23 -8.24 2.94 -33.19
C LYS A 23 -7.28 2.76 -32.02
N LEU A 24 -7.71 3.16 -30.83
CA LEU A 24 -7.11 2.68 -29.59
C LEU A 24 -7.51 1.22 -29.47
N GLU A 25 -6.62 0.34 -29.95
CA GLU A 25 -6.70 -1.08 -29.66
C GLU A 25 -6.53 -1.24 -28.14
N GLY A 26 -7.53 -1.83 -27.51
CA GLY A 26 -7.48 -2.17 -26.10
C GLY A 26 -6.32 -3.12 -25.86
N GLN A 27 -5.38 -2.73 -25.00
CA GLN A 27 -4.50 -3.69 -24.38
C GLN A 27 -5.38 -4.62 -23.54
N GLU A 28 -5.55 -5.85 -24.02
CA GLU A 28 -6.08 -6.95 -23.22
C GLU A 28 -5.20 -7.05 -21.97
N GLY A 29 -5.75 -6.63 -20.83
CA GLY A 29 -5.13 -6.87 -19.53
C GLY A 29 -4.99 -8.38 -19.36
N SER A 30 -3.76 -8.86 -19.40
CA SER A 30 -3.43 -10.19 -18.95
C SER A 30 -3.83 -10.28 -17.48
N LEU A 31 -5.03 -10.78 -17.19
CA LEU A 31 -5.39 -11.20 -15.84
C LEU A 31 -4.30 -12.18 -15.41
N LEU A 32 -3.58 -11.86 -14.33
CA LEU A 32 -2.60 -12.76 -13.76
C LEU A 32 -3.33 -14.04 -13.29
N THR A 33 -3.42 -15.02 -14.19
CA THR A 33 -4.02 -16.32 -13.92
C THR A 33 -3.08 -17.08 -12.98
N GLY A 34 -3.49 -17.26 -11.72
CA GLY A 34 -2.70 -18.06 -10.77
C GLY A 34 -2.76 -17.62 -9.31
N PHE A 35 -3.30 -16.45 -9.01
CA PHE A 35 -3.49 -16.01 -7.63
C PHE A 35 -4.86 -16.41 -7.09
N GLU A 36 -4.87 -17.08 -5.95
CA GLU A 36 -6.08 -17.30 -5.15
C GLU A 36 -6.37 -16.03 -4.34
N ILE A 37 -7.43 -15.31 -4.70
CA ILE A 37 -7.88 -14.10 -4.00
C ILE A 37 -8.98 -14.48 -3.01
N LEU A 38 -8.64 -14.49 -1.72
CA LEU A 38 -9.57 -14.78 -0.64
C LEU A 38 -10.22 -13.47 -0.17
N ARG A 39 -11.49 -13.28 -0.50
CA ARG A 39 -12.29 -12.11 -0.07
C ARG A 39 -12.98 -12.41 1.27
N ASP A 40 -13.25 -11.35 2.01
CA ASP A 40 -13.80 -11.40 3.38
C ASP A 40 -13.08 -12.44 4.26
N TYR A 41 -11.75 -12.44 4.14
CA TYR A 41 -10.89 -13.46 4.72
C TYR A 41 -11.06 -13.53 6.24
N ALA A 42 -11.07 -14.76 6.77
CA ALA A 42 -11.38 -15.05 8.17
C ALA A 42 -12.75 -14.51 8.66
N GLY A 43 -13.68 -14.24 7.74
CA GLY A 43 -15.01 -13.71 8.06
C GLY A 43 -15.02 -12.22 8.37
N ILE A 44 -13.96 -11.49 8.04
CA ILE A 44 -13.86 -10.04 8.25
C ILE A 44 -14.27 -9.32 6.94
N PRO A 45 -15.41 -8.62 6.88
CA PRO A 45 -15.87 -7.97 5.67
C PRO A 45 -14.87 -6.91 5.17
N GLY A 46 -14.53 -6.97 3.88
CA GLY A 46 -13.58 -6.05 3.24
C GLY A 46 -12.09 -6.38 3.49
N LEU A 47 -11.78 -7.47 4.19
CA LEU A 47 -10.42 -8.00 4.28
C LEU A 47 -10.15 -8.95 3.10
N VAL A 48 -9.20 -8.60 2.26
CA VAL A 48 -8.74 -9.46 1.16
C VAL A 48 -7.38 -10.05 1.52
N TYR A 49 -7.17 -11.33 1.23
CA TYR A 49 -5.90 -12.01 1.43
C TYR A 49 -5.49 -12.80 0.19
N ILE A 50 -4.22 -12.65 -0.20
CA ILE A 50 -3.63 -13.36 -1.35
C ILE A 50 -2.37 -14.07 -0.88
N LYS A 51 -2.40 -15.41 -0.92
CA LYS A 51 -1.25 -16.25 -0.57
C LYS A 51 -0.23 -16.23 -1.69
N ASN A 52 1.05 -16.38 -1.34
CA ASN A 52 2.16 -16.50 -2.30
C ASN A 52 2.15 -15.40 -3.40
N PHE A 53 1.72 -14.19 -3.04
CA PHE A 53 1.75 -13.01 -3.90
C PHE A 53 3.14 -12.74 -4.48
N LEU A 54 4.16 -12.98 -3.67
CA LEU A 54 5.57 -12.93 -4.07
C LEU A 54 6.10 -14.32 -4.38
N SER A 55 6.92 -14.41 -5.42
CA SER A 55 7.85 -15.53 -5.56
C SER A 55 8.87 -15.53 -4.40
N LYS A 56 9.61 -16.63 -4.24
CA LYS A 56 10.67 -16.68 -3.24
C LYS A 56 11.79 -15.69 -3.58
N GLU A 57 12.12 -15.57 -4.85
CA GLU A 57 13.15 -14.69 -5.40
C GLU A 57 12.77 -13.21 -5.23
N GLU A 58 11.52 -12.84 -5.54
CA GLU A 58 11.00 -11.49 -5.30
C GLU A 58 11.10 -11.12 -3.81
N HIS A 59 10.66 -12.03 -2.93
CA HIS A 59 10.74 -11.85 -1.49
C HIS A 59 12.17 -11.64 -0.97
N ASP A 60 13.12 -12.49 -1.39
CA ASP A 60 14.50 -12.43 -0.93
C ASP A 60 15.22 -11.20 -1.51
N THR A 61 14.86 -10.80 -2.73
CA THR A 61 15.36 -9.57 -3.37
C THR A 61 14.90 -8.33 -2.61
N LEU A 62 13.62 -8.27 -2.22
CA LEU A 62 13.08 -7.14 -1.44
C LEU A 62 13.76 -7.03 -0.08
N LEU A 63 13.95 -8.14 0.63
CA LEU A 63 14.72 -8.13 1.88
C LEU A 63 16.16 -7.65 1.66
N SER A 64 16.81 -8.09 0.59
CA SER A 64 18.17 -7.67 0.25
C SER A 64 18.27 -6.18 -0.08
N ILE A 65 17.26 -5.61 -0.76
CA ILE A 65 17.17 -4.17 -1.02
C ILE A 65 16.98 -3.40 0.30
N LEU A 66 16.05 -3.84 1.14
CA LEU A 66 15.70 -3.14 2.38
C LEU A 66 16.83 -3.14 3.42
N TYR A 67 17.65 -4.20 3.45
CA TYR A 67 18.82 -4.33 4.34
C TYR A 67 20.16 -4.06 3.65
N GLY A 68 20.16 -3.70 2.38
CA GLY A 68 21.38 -3.38 1.64
C GLY A 68 22.11 -2.21 2.28
N LYS A 69 23.45 -2.20 2.21
CA LYS A 69 24.29 -1.14 2.79
C LYS A 69 23.97 0.26 2.25
N GLN A 70 23.44 0.32 1.03
CA GLN A 70 22.99 1.53 0.37
C GLN A 70 21.62 2.05 0.87
N ASN A 71 20.94 1.29 1.73
CA ASN A 71 19.60 1.61 2.25
C ASN A 71 19.59 1.62 3.79
N ASP A 72 20.50 2.36 4.41
CA ASP A 72 20.54 2.55 5.87
C ASP A 72 19.54 3.62 6.32
N LEU A 73 18.25 3.34 6.10
CA LEU A 73 17.14 4.26 6.37
C LEU A 73 16.29 3.85 7.57
N TRP A 74 16.72 2.83 8.32
CA TRP A 74 15.94 2.30 9.43
C TRP A 74 15.97 3.26 10.63
N VAL A 75 14.81 3.75 11.04
CA VAL A 75 14.68 4.70 12.16
C VAL A 75 13.70 4.17 13.20
N ASN A 76 14.06 4.31 14.48
CA ASN A 76 13.13 4.20 15.59
C ASN A 76 12.47 5.58 15.83
N GLU A 77 11.30 5.78 15.24
CA GLU A 77 10.58 7.06 15.29
C GLU A 77 10.22 7.47 16.72
N GLU A 78 10.11 8.77 16.96
CA GLU A 78 9.63 9.32 18.23
C GLU A 78 8.11 9.13 18.37
N GLY A 79 7.65 8.71 19.54
CA GLY A 79 6.25 8.54 19.87
C GLY A 79 5.56 9.85 20.26
N ARG A 80 4.22 9.88 20.15
CA ARG A 80 3.39 11.05 20.49
C ARG A 80 3.66 11.65 21.87
N PHE A 81 3.94 10.80 22.86
CA PHE A 81 4.11 11.20 24.26
C PHE A 81 5.59 11.18 24.69
N GLY A 82 6.51 11.31 23.72
CA GLY A 82 7.94 11.13 23.94
C GLY A 82 8.37 9.66 23.95
N GLY A 83 9.69 9.45 23.87
CA GLY A 83 10.32 8.13 23.75
C GLY A 83 10.29 7.59 22.31
N THR A 84 11.02 6.51 22.06
CA THR A 84 11.11 5.90 20.72
C THR A 84 10.19 4.70 20.58
N LEU A 85 9.65 4.50 19.38
CA LEU A 85 8.96 3.27 19.03
C LEU A 85 9.93 2.09 19.16
N GLN A 86 9.46 1.00 19.75
CA GLN A 86 10.24 -0.24 19.89
C GLN A 86 10.63 -0.82 18.52
N ARG A 87 9.68 -0.79 17.58
CA ARG A 87 9.91 -1.15 16.18
C ARG A 87 10.58 0.00 15.43
N ARG A 88 11.39 -0.36 14.43
CA ARG A 88 11.96 0.60 13.48
C ARG A 88 11.24 0.54 12.14
N ASN A 89 11.27 1.64 11.40
CA ASN A 89 10.63 1.73 10.10
C ASN A 89 11.45 2.53 9.07
N GLN A 90 11.03 2.44 7.82
CA GLN A 90 11.45 3.28 6.69
C GLN A 90 10.19 3.88 6.07
N GLN A 91 10.21 5.15 5.65
CA GLN A 91 9.06 5.83 5.06
C GLN A 91 9.42 6.46 3.71
N TYR A 92 8.57 6.30 2.71
CA TYR A 92 8.78 6.75 1.33
C TYR A 92 7.52 7.43 0.76
N GLY A 93 7.73 8.41 -0.13
CA GLY A 93 6.70 9.29 -0.68
C GLY A 93 6.22 10.29 0.37
N TRP A 94 5.14 9.96 1.06
CA TRP A 94 4.72 10.67 2.27
C TRP A 94 5.25 9.96 3.52
N LYS A 95 5.50 10.70 4.61
CA LYS A 95 5.78 10.11 5.92
C LYS A 95 4.66 10.46 6.88
N TYR A 96 4.38 9.54 7.79
CA TYR A 96 3.50 9.75 8.92
C TYR A 96 4.33 10.16 10.13
N SER A 97 4.04 11.33 10.68
CA SER A 97 4.60 11.80 11.94
C SER A 97 3.77 11.27 13.09
N TYR A 98 4.41 10.48 13.96
CA TYR A 98 3.76 9.93 15.15
C TYR A 98 3.53 10.99 16.22
N VAL A 99 4.28 12.09 16.19
CA VAL A 99 4.16 13.23 17.10
C VAL A 99 2.94 14.08 16.73
N SER A 100 2.87 14.58 15.49
CA SER A 100 1.73 15.39 15.04
C SER A 100 0.48 14.57 14.73
N GLN A 101 0.64 13.26 14.54
CA GLN A 101 -0.40 12.34 14.05
C GLN A 101 -0.97 12.74 12.69
N ASP A 102 -0.12 13.32 11.86
CA ASP A 102 -0.44 13.71 10.48
C ASP A 102 0.69 13.29 9.54
N ILE A 103 0.51 13.54 8.25
CA ILE A 103 1.49 13.27 7.21
C ILE A 103 2.18 14.54 6.72
N GLU A 104 3.39 14.34 6.23
CA GLU A 104 4.23 15.35 5.61
C GLU A 104 5.06 14.67 4.51
N LYS A 105 5.78 15.44 3.69
CA LYS A 105 6.64 14.83 2.67
C LYS A 105 7.75 14.03 3.33
N ALA A 106 7.95 12.80 2.86
CA ALA A 106 9.11 12.02 3.26
C ALA A 106 10.37 12.60 2.61
N ASN A 107 11.52 12.31 3.20
CA ASN A 107 12.81 12.64 2.58
C ASN A 107 13.11 11.75 1.37
N GLN A 108 12.41 10.63 1.25
CA GLN A 108 12.63 9.63 0.22
C GLN A 108 11.40 9.50 -0.68
N GLU A 109 11.64 9.47 -1.98
CA GLU A 109 10.60 9.22 -2.97
C GLU A 109 10.17 7.75 -2.98
N MET A 110 9.03 7.45 -3.59
CA MET A 110 8.61 6.06 -3.80
C MET A 110 9.64 5.33 -4.66
N PRO A 111 10.20 4.20 -4.21
CA PRO A 111 11.29 3.55 -4.93
C PRO A 111 10.76 2.74 -6.12
N ASP A 112 11.45 2.79 -7.27
CA ASP A 112 11.00 2.19 -8.53
C ASP A 112 10.62 0.71 -8.44
N TRP A 113 11.31 -0.07 -7.60
CA TRP A 113 11.04 -1.50 -7.44
C TRP A 113 9.62 -1.80 -6.95
N ILE A 114 8.98 -0.87 -6.23
CA ILE A 114 7.60 -1.07 -5.74
C ILE A 114 6.58 -1.02 -6.88
N HIS A 115 6.90 -0.32 -7.98
CA HIS A 115 5.98 -0.08 -9.09
C HIS A 115 5.48 -1.39 -9.70
N SER A 116 6.36 -2.38 -9.86
CA SER A 116 6.00 -3.70 -10.39
C SER A 116 4.92 -4.40 -9.55
N PHE A 117 5.00 -4.30 -8.22
CA PHE A 117 4.01 -4.87 -7.31
C PHE A 117 2.71 -4.08 -7.29
N VAL A 118 2.77 -2.75 -7.43
CA VAL A 118 1.57 -1.91 -7.58
C VAL A 118 0.82 -2.26 -8.86
N VAL A 119 1.53 -2.42 -9.99
CA VAL A 119 0.92 -2.88 -11.25
C VAL A 119 0.27 -4.25 -11.07
N LYS A 120 0.99 -5.21 -10.46
CA LYS A 120 0.46 -6.55 -10.13
C LYS A 120 -0.84 -6.46 -9.32
N LEU A 121 -0.91 -5.60 -8.30
CA LEU A 121 -2.11 -5.39 -7.49
C LEU A 121 -3.27 -4.77 -8.28
N LYS A 122 -2.98 -3.84 -9.21
CA LYS A 122 -3.99 -3.26 -10.10
C LYS A 122 -4.55 -4.27 -11.09
N GLU A 123 -3.69 -5.09 -11.68
CA GLU A 123 -4.10 -6.17 -12.61
C GLU A 123 -4.98 -7.23 -11.92
N LEU A 124 -4.75 -7.46 -10.62
CA LEU A 124 -5.60 -8.31 -9.78
C LEU A 124 -6.92 -7.65 -9.36
N ASN A 125 -7.15 -6.39 -9.74
CA ASN A 125 -8.34 -5.60 -9.42
C ASN A 125 -8.65 -5.57 -7.91
N VAL A 126 -7.60 -5.41 -7.10
CA VAL A 126 -7.69 -5.25 -5.63
C VAL A 126 -7.25 -3.87 -5.16
N LEU A 127 -6.71 -3.05 -6.06
CA LEU A 127 -6.21 -1.72 -5.77
C LEU A 127 -6.82 -0.70 -6.73
N ASP A 128 -7.54 0.27 -6.19
CA ASP A 128 -8.27 1.27 -6.98
C ASP A 128 -7.34 2.39 -7.51
N ASP A 129 -6.39 2.82 -6.67
CA ASP A 129 -5.55 3.99 -6.90
C ASP A 129 -4.07 3.72 -6.62
N LEU A 130 -3.19 4.58 -7.15
CA LEU A 130 -1.74 4.46 -6.96
C LEU A 130 -1.35 4.93 -5.55
N PRO A 131 -0.65 4.11 -4.75
CA PRO A 131 -0.21 4.52 -3.43
C PRO A 131 0.83 5.62 -3.54
N GLN A 132 0.66 6.64 -2.71
CA GLN A 132 1.60 7.77 -2.62
C GLN A 132 2.51 7.63 -1.40
N GLN A 133 2.20 6.66 -0.52
CA GLN A 133 2.93 6.45 0.70
C GLN A 133 3.27 4.96 0.86
N MET A 134 4.52 4.69 1.21
CA MET A 134 5.00 3.37 1.62
C MET A 134 5.69 3.46 2.97
N ILE A 135 5.30 2.62 3.92
CA ILE A 135 6.00 2.45 5.20
C ILE A 135 6.42 0.99 5.36
N VAL A 136 7.69 0.80 5.64
CA VAL A 136 8.28 -0.50 5.91
C VAL A 136 8.48 -0.62 7.41
N ASN A 137 7.86 -1.57 8.07
CA ASN A 137 8.06 -1.82 9.51
C ASN A 137 8.83 -3.12 9.72
N GLU A 138 9.85 -3.11 10.56
CA GLU A 138 10.54 -4.32 11.05
C GLU A 138 10.05 -4.64 12.46
N TYR A 139 9.70 -5.91 12.68
CA TYR A 139 9.34 -6.46 13.98
C TYR A 139 10.29 -7.59 14.34
N THR A 140 10.89 -7.51 15.52
CA THR A 140 11.60 -8.63 16.15
C THR A 140 10.69 -9.33 17.17
N PRO A 141 10.99 -10.59 17.56
CA PRO A 141 10.17 -11.30 18.55
C PRO A 141 10.00 -10.49 19.85
N GLY A 142 8.76 -10.43 20.36
CA GLY A 142 8.40 -9.60 21.51
C GLY A 142 7.94 -8.18 21.14
N GLN A 143 8.16 -7.72 19.91
CA GLN A 143 7.63 -6.44 19.45
C GLN A 143 6.20 -6.57 18.92
N GLY A 144 5.51 -5.44 18.91
CA GLY A 144 4.12 -5.35 18.49
C GLY A 144 3.71 -3.95 18.04
N ILE A 145 2.42 -3.81 17.72
CA ILE A 145 1.75 -2.54 17.49
C ILE A 145 0.40 -2.56 18.19
N THR A 146 0.13 -1.50 18.94
CA THR A 146 -1.11 -1.36 19.72
C THR A 146 -2.34 -1.32 18.80
N PRO A 147 -3.52 -1.76 19.27
CA PRO A 147 -4.76 -1.69 18.50
C PRO A 147 -5.03 -0.29 17.96
N HIS A 148 -5.21 -0.17 16.64
CA HIS A 148 -5.45 1.12 15.99
C HIS A 148 -6.21 0.97 14.67
N ILE A 149 -6.75 2.09 14.20
CA ILE A 149 -7.19 2.30 12.82
C ILE A 149 -6.19 3.25 12.17
N ASP A 150 -5.77 2.94 10.95
CA ASP A 150 -4.95 3.85 10.15
C ASP A 150 -5.67 5.19 10.00
N LYS A 151 -4.97 6.32 10.20
CA LYS A 151 -5.59 7.65 10.27
C LYS A 151 -6.43 7.96 9.03
N VAL A 152 -7.75 8.00 9.21
CA VAL A 152 -8.73 8.14 8.12
C VAL A 152 -8.64 9.48 7.39
N HIS A 153 -8.22 10.53 8.09
CA HIS A 153 -7.98 11.86 7.51
C HIS A 153 -6.65 11.95 6.75
N CYS A 154 -5.72 11.01 6.97
CA CYS A 154 -4.44 10.97 6.25
C CYS A 154 -4.46 10.01 5.07
N PHE A 155 -5.09 8.84 5.23
CA PHE A 155 -4.94 7.71 4.33
C PHE A 155 -6.28 7.26 3.76
N GLY A 156 -6.27 6.95 2.45
CA GLY A 156 -7.47 6.60 1.71
C GLY A 156 -8.09 5.24 2.06
N LYS A 157 -8.91 4.76 1.13
CA LYS A 157 -9.86 3.65 1.33
C LYS A 157 -9.21 2.27 1.45
N VAL A 158 -8.01 2.09 0.90
CA VAL A 158 -7.33 0.81 0.83
C VAL A 158 -6.00 0.89 1.57
N ILE A 159 -5.80 -0.01 2.54
CA ILE A 159 -4.49 -0.24 3.18
C ILE A 159 -3.99 -1.60 2.71
N THR A 160 -2.86 -1.62 2.04
CA THR A 160 -2.26 -2.86 1.52
C THR A 160 -1.02 -3.22 2.34
N GLY A 161 -0.94 -4.44 2.85
CA GLY A 161 0.22 -4.94 3.59
C GLY A 161 0.86 -6.16 2.93
N ILE A 162 2.09 -6.00 2.43
CA ILE A 162 2.91 -7.09 1.87
C ILE A 162 3.82 -7.64 2.97
N ASN A 163 3.84 -8.97 3.13
CA ASN A 163 4.51 -9.65 4.24
C ASN A 163 5.83 -10.29 3.79
N LEU A 164 6.92 -9.95 4.49
CA LEU A 164 8.26 -10.46 4.26
C LEU A 164 8.88 -11.02 5.56
N GLY A 165 9.87 -11.90 5.41
CA GLY A 165 10.57 -12.54 6.51
C GLY A 165 9.72 -13.66 7.12
N SER A 166 9.29 -13.49 8.37
CA SER A 166 8.47 -14.48 9.06
C SER A 166 6.99 -14.11 9.10
N ALA A 167 6.20 -15.15 9.24
CA ALA A 167 4.77 -15.07 9.40
C ALA A 167 4.44 -14.44 10.78
N ILE A 168 3.39 -13.62 10.90
CA ILE A 168 2.84 -13.18 12.21
C ILE A 168 1.31 -13.30 12.31
N THR A 169 0.77 -13.30 13.53
CA THR A 169 -0.68 -13.11 13.77
C THR A 169 -1.01 -11.63 13.97
N ILE A 170 -2.02 -11.15 13.25
CA ILE A 170 -2.61 -9.82 13.39
C ILE A 170 -4.00 -10.00 13.99
N ASP A 171 -4.28 -9.28 15.08
CA ASP A 171 -5.57 -9.34 15.75
C ASP A 171 -6.46 -8.22 15.17
N PHE A 172 -7.65 -8.59 14.68
CA PHE A 172 -8.68 -7.67 14.21
C PHE A 172 -9.80 -7.61 15.24
N THR A 173 -9.89 -6.50 15.96
CA THR A 173 -10.90 -6.27 17.01
C THR A 173 -11.99 -5.33 16.50
N LEU A 174 -13.24 -5.79 16.47
CA LEU A 174 -14.37 -4.97 16.01
C LEU A 174 -14.55 -3.74 16.94
N LEU A 175 -14.83 -2.56 16.37
CA LEU A 175 -15.05 -1.32 17.12
C LEU A 175 -16.25 -1.41 18.04
N GLN A 176 -17.36 -1.92 17.51
CA GLN A 176 -18.66 -1.95 18.17
C GLN A 176 -18.77 -3.07 19.21
N ASP A 177 -17.95 -4.13 19.08
CA ASP A 177 -17.84 -5.20 20.06
C ASP A 177 -16.37 -5.57 20.29
N ARG A 178 -15.79 -5.02 21.38
CA ARG A 178 -14.39 -5.23 21.74
C ARG A 178 -14.06 -6.66 22.17
N LYS A 179 -15.06 -7.50 22.40
CA LYS A 179 -14.85 -8.92 22.69
C LYS A 179 -14.74 -9.76 21.41
N ASN A 180 -15.20 -9.22 20.28
CA ASN A 180 -15.06 -9.84 18.99
C ASN A 180 -13.65 -9.54 18.43
N VAL A 181 -12.75 -10.49 18.66
CA VAL A 181 -11.37 -10.49 18.17
C VAL A 181 -11.20 -11.66 17.21
N VAL A 182 -10.78 -11.37 15.99
CA VAL A 182 -10.43 -12.37 14.97
C VAL A 182 -8.92 -12.36 14.78
N GLU A 183 -8.27 -13.49 15.06
CA GLU A 183 -6.84 -13.66 14.86
C GLU A 183 -6.56 -14.09 13.41
N VAL A 184 -5.82 -13.26 12.67
CA VAL A 184 -5.48 -13.50 11.27
C VAL A 184 -3.98 -13.79 11.14
N ARG A 185 -3.66 -15.02 10.78
CA ARG A 185 -2.29 -15.44 10.48
C ARG A 185 -1.89 -14.96 9.09
N VAL A 186 -0.90 -14.07 9.00
CA VAL A 186 -0.31 -13.63 7.74
C VAL A 186 1.03 -14.32 7.49
N GLU A 187 1.11 -15.06 6.38
CA GLU A 187 2.29 -15.80 5.96
C GLU A 187 3.30 -14.92 5.19
N PRO A 188 4.61 -15.25 5.16
CA PRO A 188 5.54 -14.57 4.28
C PRO A 188 5.12 -14.73 2.83
N ARG A 189 5.53 -13.76 2.00
CA ARG A 189 5.20 -13.68 0.57
C ARG A 189 3.71 -13.44 0.28
N SER A 190 2.89 -13.22 1.30
CA SER A 190 1.47 -12.88 1.11
C SER A 190 1.23 -11.38 1.09
N VAL A 191 0.07 -10.98 0.58
CA VAL A 191 -0.46 -9.63 0.73
C VAL A 191 -1.85 -9.69 1.35
N TYR A 192 -2.16 -8.74 2.22
CA TYR A 192 -3.53 -8.46 2.66
C TYR A 192 -3.92 -7.04 2.27
N LEU A 193 -5.22 -6.82 2.08
CA LEU A 193 -5.79 -5.50 1.83
C LEU A 193 -6.97 -5.28 2.77
N MET A 194 -6.99 -4.13 3.44
CA MET A 194 -8.10 -3.69 4.27
C MET A 194 -8.89 -2.64 3.50
N THR A 195 -10.16 -2.94 3.24
CA THR A 195 -11.14 -2.06 2.59
C THR A 195 -12.45 -2.10 3.37
N GLY A 196 -13.34 -1.12 3.18
CA GLY A 196 -14.67 -1.13 3.81
C GLY A 196 -14.60 -1.38 5.33
N PRO A 197 -15.40 -2.31 5.89
CA PRO A 197 -15.39 -2.57 7.34
C PRO A 197 -13.99 -2.92 7.88
N ALA A 198 -13.20 -3.77 7.21
CA ALA A 198 -11.83 -4.07 7.66
C ALA A 198 -10.92 -2.83 7.79
N ARG A 199 -11.16 -1.79 6.98
CA ARG A 199 -10.42 -0.51 7.02
C ARG A 199 -10.85 0.40 8.17
N TYR A 200 -12.16 0.43 8.46
CA TYR A 200 -12.80 1.49 9.23
C TYR A 200 -13.42 1.04 10.56
N GLU A 201 -13.80 -0.24 10.66
CA GLU A 201 -14.59 -0.78 11.77
C GLU A 201 -13.79 -1.77 12.62
N TYR A 202 -12.59 -2.17 12.20
CA TYR A 202 -11.71 -3.05 12.97
C TYR A 202 -10.45 -2.29 13.41
N LEU A 203 -10.14 -2.34 14.71
CA LEU A 203 -8.77 -2.08 15.15
C LEU A 203 -7.91 -3.26 14.74
N HIS A 204 -6.73 -2.99 14.20
CA HIS A 204 -5.73 -4.03 13.96
C HIS A 204 -4.54 -3.85 14.90
N SER A 205 -3.99 -4.96 15.36
CA SER A 205 -2.82 -4.99 16.25
C SER A 205 -1.93 -6.19 16.02
N ILE A 206 -0.68 -6.07 16.47
CA ILE A 206 0.21 -7.20 16.68
C ILE A 206 0.56 -7.19 18.16
N PHE A 207 0.08 -8.18 18.90
CA PHE A 207 0.38 -8.27 20.33
C PHE A 207 1.89 -8.51 20.58
N PRO A 208 2.54 -7.88 21.58
CA PRO A 208 3.98 -8.01 21.84
C PRO A 208 4.33 -9.34 22.51
N ARG A 209 4.34 -10.43 21.73
CA ARG A 209 4.69 -11.78 22.17
C ARG A 209 5.80 -12.40 21.32
N THR A 210 6.45 -13.45 21.83
CA THR A 210 7.57 -14.15 21.17
C THR A 210 7.14 -15.40 20.40
N SER A 211 5.89 -15.85 20.56
CA SER A 211 5.27 -16.95 19.81
C SER A 211 3.81 -16.65 19.51
N ASP A 212 3.25 -17.33 18.51
CA ASP A 212 1.83 -17.37 18.20
C ASP A 212 1.30 -18.79 18.40
N THR A 213 0.13 -18.95 18.99
CA THR A 213 -0.55 -20.25 19.08
C THR A 213 -1.38 -20.46 17.82
N VAL A 214 -1.02 -21.43 17.00
CA VAL A 214 -1.70 -21.76 15.73
C VAL A 214 -2.05 -23.23 15.74
N ASN A 215 -3.33 -23.56 15.58
CA ASN A 215 -3.81 -24.96 15.62
C ASN A 215 -3.31 -25.71 16.87
N HIS A 216 -3.41 -25.07 18.04
CA HIS A 216 -2.94 -25.59 19.34
C HIS A 216 -1.43 -25.85 19.44
N ARG A 217 -0.63 -25.25 18.56
CA ARG A 217 0.83 -25.34 18.58
C ARG A 217 1.45 -23.96 18.72
N ASP A 218 2.45 -23.86 19.58
CA ASP A 218 3.22 -22.62 19.72
C ASP A 218 4.29 -22.53 18.63
N ILE A 219 4.12 -21.53 17.76
CA ILE A 219 5.06 -21.21 16.70
C ILE A 219 5.87 -20.00 17.15
N LYS A 220 7.18 -20.17 17.32
CA LYS A 220 8.08 -19.06 17.66
C LYS A 220 8.06 -18.02 16.54
N ARG A 221 7.92 -16.75 16.91
CA ARG A 221 8.09 -15.63 15.99
C ARG A 221 9.57 -15.48 15.65
N ALA A 222 9.83 -15.03 14.44
CA ALA A 222 11.13 -14.57 14.01
C ALA A 222 11.00 -13.12 13.52
N LYS A 223 12.06 -12.61 12.88
CA LYS A 223 12.00 -11.26 12.30
C LYS A 223 10.94 -11.20 11.19
N ARG A 224 10.07 -10.21 11.24
CA ARG A 224 9.08 -9.92 10.20
C ARG A 224 9.31 -8.52 9.66
N VAL A 225 9.13 -8.36 8.36
CA VAL A 225 9.05 -7.05 7.71
C VAL A 225 7.70 -6.92 7.03
N SER A 226 7.05 -5.78 7.16
CA SER A 226 5.85 -5.46 6.41
C SER A 226 6.01 -4.20 5.61
N ILE A 227 5.66 -4.25 4.33
CA ILE A 227 5.56 -3.08 3.46
C ILE A 227 4.07 -2.71 3.41
N THR A 228 3.73 -1.53 3.93
CA THR A 228 2.37 -1.00 3.90
C THR A 228 2.26 0.11 2.87
N LEU A 229 1.34 -0.04 1.92
CA LEU A 229 1.07 0.91 0.83
C LEU A 229 -0.29 1.58 1.04
N ARG A 230 -0.33 2.91 0.89
CA ARG A 230 -1.53 3.73 1.12
C ARG A 230 -1.60 4.88 0.12
N THR A 231 -2.81 5.22 -0.29
CA THR A 231 -3.10 6.52 -0.89
C THR A 231 -3.22 7.58 0.19
N VAL A 232 -2.97 8.84 -0.18
CA VAL A 232 -3.05 9.99 0.72
C VAL A 232 -4.32 10.76 0.43
N VAL A 233 -5.06 11.11 1.49
CA VAL A 233 -6.19 12.04 1.38
C VAL A 233 -5.64 13.45 1.14
N PRO A 234 -6.03 14.13 0.04
CA PRO A 234 -5.61 15.49 -0.25
C PRO A 234 -5.99 16.45 0.89
N LEU A 235 -5.15 17.45 1.17
CA LEU A 235 -5.45 18.45 2.21
C LEU A 235 -6.79 19.16 1.98
N SER A 236 -7.21 19.33 0.72
CA SER A 236 -8.49 19.93 0.34
C SER A 236 -9.72 19.09 0.71
N GLU A 237 -9.52 17.80 1.00
CA GLU A 237 -10.58 16.84 1.32
C GLU A 237 -10.57 16.44 2.81
N ARG A 238 -9.74 17.09 3.63
CA ARG A 238 -9.70 16.87 5.07
C ARG A 238 -10.67 17.83 5.75
N GLU A 239 -11.62 17.28 6.50
CA GLU A 239 -12.51 18.03 7.40
C GLU A 239 -11.78 18.54 8.65
#